data_AF-A0A517Z0B4-F1
#
_entry.id   AF-A0A517Z0B4-F1
#
_cell.length_a   1.000
_cell.length_b   1.000
_cell.length_c   1.000
_cell.angle_alpha   90.00
_cell.angle_beta   90.00
_cell.angle_gamma   90.00
#
_symmetry.space_group_name_H-M   'P 1'
#
loop_
_entity.id
_entity.type
_entity.pdbx_description
1 polymer ?
#
loop_
_entity_poly.entity_id
_entity_poly.type
_entity_poly.pdbx_seq_one_letter_code
_entity_poly.pdbx_strand_id
1 'polypeptide(L)'
;MLKNQFGWAHLGTFLLIWLGFTIWTYLIVSAEFDGSPWTDRRVVLTTVATLLGPMTGAVSRDGQSCCLEFSLRLLPWAGAFLLAGILPQLVRWPFQRGAATLRILVWCLGLTGWFAGGIVSFTHALL
;
A
#
# COMPACT_ATOMS: atom_id res chain seq x y z
N MET A 1 -6.08 -3.18 -31.63
CA MET A 1 -6.75 -3.91 -30.54
C MET A 1 -5.78 -4.03 -29.36
N LEU A 2 -5.90 -3.14 -28.36
CA LEU A 2 -5.12 -3.20 -27.12
C LEU A 2 -5.59 -4.43 -26.33
N LYS A 3 -4.88 -5.56 -26.40
CA LYS A 3 -5.09 -6.64 -25.42
C LYS A 3 -4.68 -6.08 -24.07
N ASN A 4 -5.65 -5.85 -23.18
CA ASN A 4 -5.42 -5.41 -21.80
C ASN A 4 -4.35 -6.29 -21.15
N GLN A 5 -3.13 -5.75 -21.00
CA GLN A 5 -2.01 -6.45 -20.36
C GLN A 5 -2.14 -6.42 -18.83
N PHE A 6 -3.06 -5.61 -18.31
CA PHE A 6 -3.53 -5.65 -16.93
C PHE A 6 -4.48 -6.84 -16.75
N GLY A 7 -3.91 -8.03 -16.68
CA GLY A 7 -4.66 -9.28 -16.53
C GLY A 7 -5.12 -9.54 -15.10
N TRP A 8 -5.99 -10.55 -14.95
CA TRP A 8 -6.48 -11.08 -13.67
C TRP A 8 -5.39 -11.40 -12.64
N ALA A 9 -4.18 -11.74 -13.10
CA ALA A 9 -3.04 -11.99 -12.22
C ALA A 9 -2.61 -10.75 -11.42
N HIS A 10 -2.56 -9.56 -12.05
CA HIS A 10 -2.18 -8.32 -11.35
C HIS A 10 -3.23 -7.93 -10.32
N LEU A 11 -4.50 -8.06 -10.69
CA LEU A 11 -5.63 -7.84 -9.79
C LEU A 11 -5.59 -8.82 -8.61
N GLY A 12 -5.34 -10.11 -8.87
CA GLY A 12 -5.19 -11.13 -7.83
C GLY A 12 -4.04 -10.82 -6.87
N THR A 13 -2.87 -10.45 -7.38
CA THR A 13 -1.72 -10.05 -6.55
C THR A 13 -2.02 -8.81 -5.72
N PHE A 14 -2.64 -7.79 -6.33
CA PHE A 14 -3.05 -6.58 -5.63
C PHE A 14 -4.04 -6.89 -4.51
N LEU A 15 -5.09 -7.67 -4.79
CA LEU A 15 -6.10 -8.05 -3.82
C LEU A 15 -5.53 -8.89 -2.68
N LEU A 16 -4.61 -9.83 -2.98
CA LEU A 16 -3.97 -10.65 -1.96
C LEU A 16 -3.13 -9.79 -0.99
N ILE A 17 -2.31 -8.89 -1.52
CA ILE A 17 -1.48 -7.98 -0.71
C ILE A 17 -2.38 -7.02 0.07
N TRP A 18 -3.41 -6.46 -0.57
CA TRP A 18 -4.36 -5.56 0.08
C TRP A 18 -5.14 -6.23 1.21
N LEU A 19 -5.64 -7.46 1.01
CA LEU A 19 -6.30 -8.24 2.05
C LEU A 19 -5.34 -8.55 3.20
N GLY A 20 -4.10 -8.95 2.91
CA GLY A 20 -3.08 -9.19 3.92
C GLY A 20 -2.83 -7.95 4.78
N PHE A 21 -2.66 -6.78 4.15
CA PHE A 21 -2.50 -5.52 4.86
C PHE A 21 -3.73 -5.12 5.67
N THR A 22 -4.92 -5.27 5.10
CA THR A 22 -6.19 -4.94 5.75
C THR A 22 -6.40 -5.80 7.00
N ILE A 23 -6.17 -7.11 6.90
CA ILE A 23 -6.24 -8.03 8.04
C ILE A 23 -5.22 -7.63 9.11
N TRP A 24 -3.97 -7.37 8.72
CA TRP A 24 -2.92 -6.97 9.67
C TRP A 24 -3.27 -5.67 10.41
N THR A 25 -3.72 -4.63 9.68
CA THR A 25 -4.14 -3.36 10.28
C THR A 25 -5.37 -3.52 11.17
N TYR A 26 -6.35 -4.33 10.74
CA TYR A 26 -7.50 -4.67 11.56
C TYR A 26 -7.09 -5.30 12.88
N LEU A 27 -6.20 -6.31 12.85
CA LEU A 27 -5.73 -6.99 14.05
C LEU A 27 -5.07 -6.03 15.03
N ILE A 28 -4.19 -5.14 14.54
CA ILE A 28 -3.54 -4.14 15.41
C ILE A 28 -4.56 -3.19 16.04
N VAL A 29 -5.45 -2.61 15.24
CA VAL A 29 -6.44 -1.64 15.74
C VAL A 29 -7.41 -2.31 16.71
N SER A 30 -7.83 -3.56 16.43
CA SER A 30 -8.72 -4.30 17.31
C SER A 30 -8.08 -4.66 18.65
N ALA A 31 -6.76 -4.91 18.68
CA ALA A 31 -6.04 -5.25 19.90
C ALA A 31 -5.86 -4.03 20.83
N GLU A 32 -5.85 -2.81 20.29
CA GLU A 32 -5.57 -1.59 21.04
C GLU A 32 -6.85 -0.90 21.59
N PHE A 33 -8.03 -1.16 21.00
CA PHE A 33 -9.26 -0.41 21.27
C PHE A 33 -10.47 -1.27 21.67
N ASP A 34 -10.24 -2.35 22.41
CA ASP A 34 -11.31 -3.24 22.86
C ASP A 34 -12.32 -2.49 23.76
N GLY A 35 -13.56 -2.31 23.28
CA GLY A 35 -14.67 -1.69 24.03
C GLY A 35 -15.09 -0.26 23.66
N SER A 36 -14.48 0.42 22.68
CA SER A 36 -14.91 1.77 22.27
C SER A 36 -16.01 1.77 21.18
N PRO A 37 -17.04 2.63 21.25
CA PRO A 37 -18.03 2.78 20.17
C PRO A 37 -17.46 3.41 18.89
N TRP A 38 -16.20 3.83 18.89
CA TRP A 38 -15.52 4.47 17.75
C TRP A 38 -14.64 3.49 16.95
N THR A 39 -14.62 2.22 17.35
CA THR A 39 -13.73 1.20 16.77
C THR A 39 -14.04 0.95 15.29
N ASP A 40 -15.32 0.90 14.90
CA ASP A 40 -15.73 0.72 13.50
C ASP A 40 -15.24 1.85 12.58
N ARG A 41 -15.38 3.10 13.03
CA ARG A 41 -14.93 4.28 12.27
C ARG A 41 -13.42 4.25 12.06
N ARG A 42 -12.66 3.88 13.09
CA ARG A 42 -11.20 3.78 13.02
C ARG A 42 -10.76 2.67 12.09
N VAL A 43 -11.41 1.50 12.13
CA VAL A 43 -11.14 0.40 11.21
C VAL A 43 -11.38 0.79 9.75
N VAL A 44 -12.48 1.49 9.45
CA VAL A 44 -12.76 1.96 8.09
C VAL A 44 -11.72 2.99 7.64
N LEU A 45 -11.38 3.96 8.50
CA LEU A 45 -10.38 4.98 8.20
C LEU A 45 -9.00 4.38 7.98
N THR A 46 -8.57 3.41 8.79
CA THR A 46 -7.28 2.75 8.61
C THR A 46 -7.26 1.84 7.38
N THR A 47 -8.39 1.23 7.02
CA THR A 47 -8.52 0.47 5.76
C THR A 47 -8.48 1.38 4.52
N VAL A 48 -9.04 2.58 4.60
CA VAL A 48 -8.87 3.59 3.54
C VAL A 48 -7.42 4.09 3.52
N ALA A 49 -6.79 4.23 4.69
CA ALA A 49 -5.43 4.72 4.79
C ALA A 49 -4.38 3.73 4.26
N THR A 50 -4.64 2.41 4.30
CA THR A 50 -3.78 1.42 3.62
C THR A 50 -3.79 1.57 2.10
N LEU A 51 -4.88 2.06 1.48
CA LEU A 51 -4.87 2.45 0.07
C LEU A 51 -3.98 3.67 -0.18
N LEU A 52 -3.92 4.56 0.80
CA LEU A 52 -3.06 5.75 0.77
C LEU A 52 -1.61 5.45 1.18
N GLY A 53 -1.26 4.18 1.41
CA GLY A 53 0.10 3.70 1.70
C GLY A 53 0.72 4.41 2.91
N PRO A 54 1.72 5.28 2.72
CA PRO A 54 2.42 5.97 3.80
C PRO A 54 1.58 6.98 4.58
N MET A 55 0.30 7.21 4.25
CA MET A 55 -0.59 8.06 5.05
C MET A 55 -1.25 7.32 6.23
N THR A 56 -1.04 6.00 6.34
CA THR A 56 -1.66 5.16 7.38
C THR A 56 -1.35 5.66 8.81
N GLY A 57 -0.10 6.07 9.09
CA GLY A 57 0.26 6.59 10.42
C GLY A 57 -0.30 7.97 10.73
N ALA A 58 -0.43 8.85 9.73
CA ALA A 58 -1.08 10.15 9.94
C ALA A 58 -2.57 9.97 10.28
N VAL A 59 -3.26 9.05 9.59
CA VAL A 59 -4.68 8.78 9.83
C VAL A 59 -4.92 8.11 11.17
N SER A 60 -4.04 7.21 11.62
CA SER A 60 -4.19 6.53 12.93
C SER A 60 -4.10 7.49 14.12
N ARG A 61 -3.42 8.62 13.98
CA ARG A 61 -3.28 9.69 14.99
C ARG A 61 -4.12 10.93 14.69
N ASP A 62 -5.24 10.78 13.97
CA ASP A 62 -6.16 11.87 13.65
C ASP A 62 -5.49 13.08 12.94
N GLY A 63 -4.42 12.83 12.18
CA GLY A 63 -3.72 13.85 11.38
C GLY A 63 -2.76 14.75 12.16
N GLN A 64 -2.23 14.30 13.31
CA GLN A 64 -1.19 15.04 14.04
C GLN A 64 -0.06 15.52 13.12
N SER A 65 0.36 16.78 13.30
CA SER A 65 1.31 17.45 12.39
C SER A 65 2.64 16.71 12.24
N CYS A 66 3.16 16.11 13.32
CA CYS A 66 4.40 15.33 13.28
C CYS A 66 4.29 14.07 12.40
N CYS A 67 3.19 13.31 12.54
CA CYS A 67 2.93 12.11 11.76
C CYS A 67 2.63 12.45 10.30
N LEU A 68 1.89 13.54 10.07
CA LEU A 68 1.56 14.02 8.74
C LEU A 68 2.80 14.47 7.97
N GLU A 69 3.70 15.24 8.60
CA GLU A 69 4.95 15.67 7.97
C GLU A 69 5.85 14.49 7.62
N PHE A 70 5.97 13.51 8.52
CA PHE A 70 6.72 12.28 8.26
C PHE A 70 6.13 11.48 7.10
N SER A 71 4.81 11.26 7.11
CA SER A 71 4.09 10.59 6.02
C SER A 71 4.28 11.31 4.67
N LEU A 72 4.23 12.64 4.65
CA LEU A 72 4.44 13.44 3.44
C LEU A 72 5.87 13.34 2.92
N ARG A 73 6.87 13.27 3.80
CA ARG A 73 8.27 13.02 3.42
C ARG A 73 8.49 11.62 2.87
N LEU A 74 7.72 10.64 3.37
CA LEU A 74 7.80 9.24 2.93
C LEU A 74 7.04 8.97 1.62
N LEU A 75 5.98 9.76 1.36
CA LEU A 75 5.16 9.70 0.16
C LEU A 75 5.96 9.66 -1.16
N PRO A 76 6.92 10.57 -1.45
CA PRO A 76 7.65 10.54 -2.71
C PRO A 76 8.48 9.26 -2.88
N TRP A 77 9.04 8.72 -1.80
CA TRP A 77 9.82 7.49 -1.84
C TRP A 77 8.92 6.27 -2.10
N ALA A 78 7.85 6.12 -1.32
CA ALA A 78 6.87 5.05 -1.53
C ALA A 78 6.22 5.14 -2.91
N GLY A 79 5.86 6.35 -3.34
CA GLY A 79 5.31 6.64 -4.65
C GLY A 79 6.26 6.30 -5.79
N ALA A 80 7.57 6.52 -5.62
CA ALA A 80 8.58 6.11 -6.60
C ALA A 80 8.62 4.58 -6.77
N PHE A 81 8.51 3.81 -5.68
CA PHE A 81 8.39 2.34 -5.77
C PHE A 81 7.11 1.92 -6.49
N LEU A 82 5.97 2.54 -6.17
CA LEU A 82 4.70 2.24 -6.85
C LEU A 82 4.78 2.56 -8.35
N LEU A 83 5.32 3.72 -8.71
CA LEU A 83 5.54 4.12 -10.10
C LEU A 83 6.49 3.16 -10.82
N ALA A 84 7.58 2.75 -10.17
CA ALA A 84 8.48 1.75 -10.71
C ALA A 84 7.79 0.41 -10.95
N GLY A 85 6.79 0.03 -10.13
CA GLY A 85 5.94 -1.15 -10.34
C GLY A 85 4.95 -1.01 -11.50
N ILE A 86 4.35 0.17 -11.67
CA ILE A 86 3.30 0.46 -12.68
C ILE A 86 3.89 0.70 -14.07
N LEU A 87 4.94 1.52 -14.19
CA LEU A 87 5.48 1.97 -15.48
C LEU A 87 5.85 0.80 -16.42
N PRO A 88 6.53 -0.27 -15.95
CA PRO A 88 6.82 -1.46 -16.75
C PRO A 88 5.60 -2.18 -17.32
N GLN A 89 4.43 -2.02 -16.71
CA GLN A 89 3.17 -2.62 -17.19
C GLN A 89 2.60 -1.87 -18.39
N LEU A 90 2.86 -0.56 -18.46
CA LEU A 90 2.35 0.33 -19.51
C LEU A 90 3.27 0.33 -20.74
N VAL A 91 4.57 0.13 -20.54
CA VAL A 91 5.56 0.13 -21.62
C VAL A 91 5.59 -1.22 -22.35
N ARG A 92 5.71 -1.21 -23.68
CA ARG A 92 5.95 -2.41 -24.48
C ARG A 92 7.43 -2.75 -24.45
N TRP A 93 7.75 -3.95 -23.98
CA TRP A 93 9.14 -4.41 -23.89
C TRP A 93 9.58 -5.00 -25.23
N PRO A 94 10.83 -4.74 -25.68
CA PRO A 94 11.34 -5.22 -26.96
C PRO A 94 11.61 -6.73 -26.98
N PHE A 95 11.67 -7.39 -25.82
CA PHE A 95 11.87 -8.82 -25.70
C PHE A 95 10.61 -9.52 -25.19
N GLN A 96 10.30 -10.70 -25.74
CA GLN A 96 9.08 -11.43 -25.37
C GLN A 96 9.32 -12.54 -24.34
N ARG A 97 10.51 -13.14 -24.33
CA ARG A 97 10.87 -14.17 -23.35
C ARG A 97 11.17 -13.51 -22.02
N GLY A 98 10.48 -13.92 -20.96
CA GLY A 98 10.70 -13.44 -19.59
C GLY A 98 10.12 -12.05 -19.25
N ALA A 99 9.64 -11.28 -20.23
CA ALA A 99 9.04 -9.96 -19.97
C ALA A 99 7.82 -10.04 -19.04
N ALA A 100 7.00 -11.10 -19.16
CA ALA A 100 5.88 -11.33 -18.25
C ALA A 100 6.34 -11.55 -16.79
N THR A 101 7.37 -12.37 -16.60
CA THR A 101 7.93 -12.65 -15.26
C THR A 101 8.54 -11.38 -14.65
N LEU A 102 9.34 -10.64 -15.41
CA LEU A 102 9.93 -9.37 -14.96
C LEU A 102 8.87 -8.35 -14.59
N ARG A 103 7.79 -8.26 -15.38
CA ARG A 103 6.65 -7.39 -15.06
C ARG A 103 6.00 -7.75 -13.73
N ILE A 104 5.73 -9.03 -13.48
CA ILE A 104 5.16 -9.46 -12.20
C ILE A 104 6.14 -9.19 -11.05
N LEU A 105 7.43 -9.47 -11.23
CA LEU A 105 8.43 -9.21 -10.19
C LEU A 105 8.52 -7.73 -9.85
N VAL A 106 8.61 -6.86 -10.85
CA VAL A 106 8.68 -5.41 -10.63
C VAL A 106 7.37 -4.87 -10.06
N TRP A 107 6.22 -5.42 -10.47
CA TRP A 107 4.92 -5.12 -9.85
C TRP A 107 4.91 -5.47 -8.36
N CYS A 108 5.34 -6.69 -8.00
CA CYS A 108 5.43 -7.12 -6.61
C CYS A 108 6.39 -6.23 -5.80
N LEU A 109 7.58 -5.93 -6.34
CA LEU A 109 8.55 -5.06 -5.67
C LEU A 109 8.02 -3.64 -5.46
N GLY A 110 7.34 -3.08 -6.46
CA GLY A 110 6.74 -1.75 -6.37
C GLY A 110 5.62 -1.68 -5.33
N LEU A 111 4.75 -2.70 -5.30
CA LEU A 111 3.72 -2.82 -4.26
C LEU A 111 4.34 -3.02 -2.87
N THR A 112 5.34 -3.89 -2.72
CA THR A 112 6.03 -4.10 -1.44
C THR A 112 6.65 -2.80 -0.94
N GLY A 113 7.32 -2.03 -1.80
CA GLY A 113 7.88 -0.72 -1.43
C GLY A 113 6.81 0.30 -1.03
N TRP A 114 5.70 0.36 -1.77
CA TRP A 114 4.54 1.20 -1.45
C TRP A 114 3.97 0.89 -0.06
N PHE A 115 3.71 -0.39 0.19
CA PHE A 115 3.11 -0.87 1.43
C PHE A 115 4.07 -0.85 2.62
N ALA A 116 5.38 -1.07 2.38
CA ALA A 116 6.41 -0.88 3.40
C ALA A 116 6.46 0.57 3.90
N GLY A 117 6.20 1.55 3.02
CA GLY A 117 6.01 2.94 3.42
C GLY A 117 4.85 3.11 4.41
N GLY A 118 3.76 2.37 4.23
CA GLY A 118 2.66 2.31 5.19
C GLY A 118 3.09 1.79 6.56
N ILE A 119 3.85 0.69 6.61
CA ILE A 119 4.38 0.13 7.87
C ILE A 119 5.28 1.14 8.56
N VAL A 120 6.24 1.72 7.86
CA VAL A 120 7.19 2.68 8.44
C VAL A 120 6.47 3.92 8.98
N SER A 121 5.48 4.44 8.25
CA SER A 121 4.61 5.52 8.74
C SER A 121 3.85 5.13 10.00
N PHE A 122 3.30 3.92 10.03
CA PHE A 122 2.55 3.43 11.18
C PHE A 122 3.43 3.17 12.40
N THR A 123 4.63 2.62 12.22
CA THR A 123 5.62 2.45 13.31
C THR A 123 6.01 3.79 13.91
N HIS A 124 6.23 4.83 13.09
CA HIS A 124 6.49 6.18 13.61
C HIS A 124 5.31 6.72 14.42
N ALA A 125 4.07 6.39 14.04
CA ALA A 125 2.90 6.81 14.80
C ALA A 125 2.72 6.06 16.12
N LEU A 126 3.36 4.89 16.31
CA LEU A 126 3.32 4.12 17.55
C LEU A 126 4.41 4.49 18.55
N LEU A 127 5.50 5.11 18.08
CA LEU A 127 6.60 5.64 18.90
C LEU A 127 6.21 7.00 19.51
#